data_AF-A0A3A9FB64-F1
#
_entry.id   AF-A0A3A9FB64-F1
#
_cell.length_a   1.000
_cell.length_b   1.000
_cell.length_c   1.000
_cell.angle_alpha   90.00
_cell.angle_beta   90.00
_cell.angle_gamma   90.00
#
_symmetry.space_group_name_H-M   'P 1'
#
loop_
_entity.id
_entity.type
_entity.pdbx_description
1 polymer ?
#
loop_
_entity_poly.entity_id
_entity_poly.type
_entity_poly.pdbx_seq_one_letter_code
_entity_poly.pdbx_strand_id
1 'polypeptide(L)'
;MAVKRSCSLKNKSHCVCLKCGAQILPDDLKDNTVYKCVRCGQEMTVDRYDSRAVLTVIEKPDLRRRIPPEIMTAAPQQKAEIMRLLQENDSLKDQLHKADGKIKELRKEARDWERAADGLARWIEEIKEKEGAGNV
;
A
#
# COMPACT_ATOMS: atom_id res chain seq x y z
N MET A 1 17.24 -7.19 36.63
CA MET A 1 17.03 -8.29 35.66
C MET A 1 16.40 -7.69 34.41
N ALA A 2 16.95 -7.96 33.23
CA ALA A 2 16.31 -7.54 31.98
C ALA A 2 15.12 -8.46 31.69
N VAL A 3 14.04 -7.94 31.14
CA VAL A 3 12.87 -8.76 30.72
C VAL A 3 12.93 -9.11 29.23
N LYS A 4 13.71 -8.33 28.46
CA LYS A 4 13.88 -8.49 27.02
C LYS A 4 15.24 -7.98 26.60
N ARG A 5 15.85 -8.57 25.57
CA ARG A 5 17.10 -8.10 24.96
C ARG A 5 17.14 -8.45 23.48
N SER A 6 17.59 -7.52 22.65
CA SER A 6 17.96 -7.82 21.25
C SER A 6 19.48 -7.93 21.17
N CYS A 7 19.97 -8.98 20.52
CA CYS A 7 21.39 -9.14 20.23
C CYS A 7 21.59 -9.37 18.72
N SER A 8 22.72 -8.89 18.21
CA SER A 8 23.10 -9.08 16.81
C SER A 8 23.62 -10.50 16.60
N LEU A 9 23.17 -11.17 15.54
CA LEU A 9 23.71 -12.48 15.14
C LEU A 9 25.09 -12.35 14.48
N LYS A 10 25.40 -11.16 13.92
CA LYS A 10 26.70 -10.87 13.29
C LYS A 10 27.79 -10.59 14.30
N ASN A 11 27.44 -10.15 15.52
CA ASN A 11 28.40 -9.81 16.56
C ASN A 11 28.18 -10.70 17.80
N LYS A 12 28.98 -11.77 17.90
CA LYS A 12 28.83 -12.86 18.89
C LYS A 12 28.99 -12.42 20.34
N SER A 13 29.48 -11.21 20.59
CA SER A 13 29.80 -10.68 21.93
C SER A 13 28.61 -10.20 22.75
N HIS A 14 27.36 -10.21 22.24
CA HIS A 14 26.25 -9.52 22.92
C HIS A 14 25.00 -10.34 23.29
N CYS A 15 24.94 -11.64 22.97
CA CYS A 15 23.85 -12.47 23.46
C CYS A 15 24.19 -12.97 24.87
N VAL A 16 23.42 -12.53 25.86
CA VAL A 16 23.63 -12.92 27.27
C VAL A 16 22.31 -13.22 27.95
N CYS A 17 22.37 -14.04 29.00
CA CYS A 17 21.22 -14.35 29.83
C CYS A 17 20.62 -13.10 30.47
N LEU A 18 19.29 -12.98 30.40
CA LEU A 18 18.52 -11.86 30.93
C LEU A 18 18.61 -11.71 32.46
N LYS A 19 18.94 -12.79 33.18
CA LYS A 19 19.08 -12.85 34.63
C LYS A 19 20.53 -12.75 35.12
N CYS A 20 21.40 -13.66 34.70
CA CYS A 20 22.77 -13.77 35.24
C CYS A 20 23.87 -13.16 34.36
N GLY A 21 23.54 -12.66 33.16
CA GLY A 21 24.52 -12.07 32.25
C GLY A 21 25.52 -13.06 31.63
N ALA A 22 25.35 -14.37 31.83
CA ALA A 22 26.19 -15.38 31.17
C ALA A 22 26.07 -15.26 29.64
N GLN A 23 27.21 -15.36 28.94
CA GLN A 23 27.25 -15.38 27.48
C GLN A 23 26.45 -16.57 26.94
N ILE A 24 25.70 -16.34 25.87
CA ILE A 24 24.97 -17.35 25.13
C ILE A 24 25.53 -17.35 23.72
N LEU A 25 25.89 -18.52 23.19
CA LEU A 25 26.33 -18.64 21.82
C LEU A 25 25.13 -18.41 20.88
N PRO A 26 25.25 -17.57 19.83
CA PRO A 26 24.15 -17.33 18.91
C PRO A 26 23.63 -18.59 18.20
N ASP A 27 24.45 -19.64 18.10
CA ASP A 27 24.11 -20.92 17.48
C ASP A 27 23.15 -21.76 18.34
N ASP A 28 23.12 -21.52 19.66
CA ASP A 28 22.20 -22.19 20.59
C ASP A 28 20.79 -21.56 20.58
N LEU A 29 20.66 -20.37 20.00
CA LEU A 29 19.43 -19.59 20.01
C LEU A 29 18.57 -19.90 18.78
N LYS A 30 17.89 -21.04 18.75
CA LYS A 30 17.00 -21.41 17.62
C LYS A 30 15.75 -20.54 17.55
N ASP A 31 15.25 -20.26 16.34
CA ASP A 31 14.05 -19.44 16.17
C ASP A 31 12.82 -20.11 16.80
N ASN A 32 11.94 -19.30 17.39
CA ASN A 32 10.68 -19.70 17.99
C ASN A 32 10.81 -20.82 19.03
N THR A 33 11.93 -20.86 19.75
CA THR A 33 12.19 -21.85 20.81
C THR A 33 12.30 -21.20 22.18
N VAL A 34 12.30 -22.02 23.22
CA VAL A 34 12.70 -21.61 24.57
C VAL A 34 14.16 -22.01 24.79
N TYR A 35 14.99 -21.03 25.14
CA TYR A 35 16.35 -21.25 25.59
C TYR A 35 16.40 -21.22 27.12
N LYS A 36 17.03 -22.22 27.72
CA LYS A 36 17.28 -22.31 29.16
C LYS A 36 18.74 -22.01 29.47
N CYS A 37 18.99 -21.00 30.28
CA CYS A 37 20.34 -20.63 30.66
C CYS A 37 21.01 -21.72 31.48
N VAL A 38 22.14 -22.25 30.98
CA VAL A 38 22.94 -23.28 31.64
C VAL A 38 23.49 -22.88 33.02
N ARG A 39 23.66 -21.58 33.29
CA ARG A 39 24.25 -21.07 34.54
C ARG A 39 23.23 -20.85 35.66
N CYS A 40 22.08 -20.26 35.34
CA CYS A 40 21.09 -19.86 36.37
C CYS A 40 19.69 -20.44 36.15
N GLY A 41 19.51 -21.28 35.13
CA GLY A 41 18.24 -21.93 34.81
C GLY A 41 17.17 -21.02 34.20
N GLN A 42 17.44 -19.72 33.99
CA GLN A 42 16.46 -18.79 33.42
C GLN A 42 15.99 -19.25 32.04
N GLU A 43 14.68 -19.36 31.86
CA GLU A 43 14.04 -19.68 30.59
C GLU A 43 13.63 -18.40 29.86
N MET A 44 13.90 -18.37 28.55
CA MET A 44 13.71 -17.22 27.68
C MET A 44 13.19 -17.70 26.33
N THR A 45 12.12 -17.10 25.84
CA THR A 45 11.69 -17.27 24.44
C THR A 45 12.67 -16.58 23.50
N VAL A 46 12.93 -17.22 22.37
CA VAL A 46 13.87 -16.77 21.33
C VAL A 46 13.09 -16.49 20.05
N ASP A 47 13.18 -15.25 19.56
CA ASP A 47 12.71 -14.87 18.24
C ASP A 47 13.91 -14.44 17.40
N ARG A 48 14.22 -15.17 16.32
CA ARG A 48 15.29 -14.82 15.38
C ARG A 48 14.71 -14.06 14.18
N TYR A 49 15.46 -13.06 13.77
CA TYR A 49 15.30 -12.28 12.56
C TYR A 49 16.62 -12.34 11.79
N ASP A 50 16.64 -11.94 10.51
CA ASP A 50 17.78 -12.08 9.59
C ASP A 50 19.15 -11.69 10.16
N SER A 51 19.19 -10.65 11.02
CA SER A 51 20.44 -10.16 11.61
C SER A 51 20.45 -10.12 13.15
N ARG A 52 19.36 -10.50 13.81
CA ARG A 52 19.18 -10.31 15.25
C ARG A 52 18.41 -11.45 15.89
N ALA A 53 18.76 -11.78 17.14
CA ALA A 53 17.92 -12.57 18.02
C ALA A 53 17.33 -11.68 19.12
N VAL A 54 16.10 -11.95 19.50
CA VAL A 54 15.39 -11.29 20.59
C VAL A 54 15.08 -12.34 21.64
N LEU A 55 15.59 -12.11 22.85
CA LEU A 55 15.31 -12.91 24.03
C LEU A 55 14.22 -12.21 24.84
N THR A 56 13.17 -12.92 25.22
CA THR A 56 12.14 -12.42 26.15
C THR A 56 11.96 -13.43 27.28
N VAL A 57 11.98 -12.99 28.53
CA VAL A 57 11.78 -13.89 29.68
C VAL A 57 10.44 -14.62 29.56
N ILE A 58 10.40 -15.91 29.90
CA ILE A 58 9.20 -16.74 29.72
C ILE A 58 8.07 -16.32 30.65
N GLU A 59 8.38 -15.73 31.80
CA GLU A 59 7.40 -15.27 32.79
C GLU A 59 6.61 -14.04 32.33
N LYS A 60 7.00 -13.41 31.20
CA LYS A 60 6.31 -12.25 30.61
C LYS A 60 6.03 -12.45 29.12
N PRO A 61 5.17 -13.40 28.75
CA PRO A 61 4.85 -13.69 27.35
C PRO A 61 4.23 -12.49 26.62
N ASP A 62 3.54 -11.59 27.33
CA ASP A 62 2.94 -10.37 26.75
C ASP A 62 3.97 -9.41 26.15
N LEU A 63 5.23 -9.51 26.57
CA LEU A 63 6.34 -8.73 26.03
C LEU A 63 6.94 -9.34 24.75
N ARG A 64 6.56 -10.59 24.43
CA ARG A 64 6.99 -11.32 23.24
C ARG A 64 6.18 -10.84 22.03
N ARG A 65 6.58 -9.69 21.50
CA ARG A 65 6.08 -9.17 20.21
C ARG A 65 6.83 -9.84 19.06
N ARG A 66 6.46 -11.08 18.74
CA ARG A 66 6.93 -11.79 17.54
C ARG A 66 6.08 -11.32 16.36
N ILE A 67 6.73 -10.87 15.29
CA ILE A 67 6.05 -10.64 14.02
C ILE A 67 6.13 -11.96 13.25
N PRO A 68 4.98 -12.57 12.85
CA PRO A 68 4.98 -13.77 12.03
C PRO A 68 5.80 -13.56 10.74
N PRO A 69 6.62 -14.55 10.32
CA PRO A 69 7.43 -14.46 9.10
C PRO A 69 6.60 -14.10 7.86
N GLU A 70 5.37 -14.60 7.80
CA GLU A 70 4.42 -14.39 6.70
C GLU A 70 4.11 -12.90 6.53
N ILE A 71 3.98 -12.16 7.65
CA ILE A 71 3.74 -10.72 7.63
C ILE A 71 5.00 -9.96 7.20
N MET A 72 6.19 -10.42 7.62
CA MET A 72 7.45 -9.80 7.21
C MET A 72 7.71 -9.93 5.71
N THR A 73 7.31 -11.04 5.09
CA THR A 73 7.44 -11.25 3.64
C THR A 73 6.32 -10.59 2.84
N ALA A 74 5.09 -10.56 3.36
CA ALA A 74 3.93 -10.01 2.65
C ALA A 74 3.91 -8.48 2.67
N ALA A 75 4.33 -7.83 3.75
CA ALA A 75 4.22 -6.38 3.89
C ALA A 75 4.98 -5.59 2.81
N PRO A 76 6.23 -5.95 2.41
CA PRO A 76 6.92 -5.30 1.30
C PRO A 76 6.21 -5.49 -0.04
N GLN A 77 5.68 -6.69 -0.31
CA GLN A 77 4.96 -7.00 -1.55
C GLN A 77 3.65 -6.21 -1.63
N GLN A 78 2.88 -6.17 -0.54
CA GLN A 78 1.66 -5.36 -0.43
C GLN A 78 1.96 -3.87 -0.61
N LYS A 79 3.06 -3.36 -0.03
CA LYS A 79 3.48 -1.97 -0.23
C LYS A 79 3.82 -1.67 -1.69
N ALA A 80 4.53 -2.55 -2.37
CA ALA A 80 4.86 -2.40 -3.78
C ALA A 80 3.60 -2.39 -4.65
N GLU A 81 2.65 -3.29 -4.36
CA GLU A 81 1.37 -3.36 -5.06
C GLU A 81 0.53 -2.09 -4.85
N ILE A 82 0.45 -1.57 -3.62
CA ILE A 82 -0.24 -0.31 -3.33
C ILE A 82 0.37 0.84 -4.14
N MET A 83 1.70 0.94 -4.22
CA MET A 83 2.36 1.98 -5.01
C MET A 83 2.04 1.85 -6.51
N ARG A 84 2.00 0.62 -7.03
CA ARG A 84 1.63 0.37 -8.43
C ARG A 84 0.18 0.79 -8.71
N LEU A 85 -0.75 0.38 -7.84
CA LEU A 85 -2.18 0.72 -7.96
C LEU A 85 -2.42 2.23 -7.86
N LEU A 86 -1.67 2.95 -7.01
CA LEU A 86 -1.76 4.41 -6.94
C LEU A 86 -1.32 5.07 -8.25
N GLN A 87 -0.21 4.63 -8.84
CA GLN A 87 0.27 5.14 -10.12
C GLN A 87 -0.72 4.86 -11.27
N GLU A 88 -1.34 3.68 -11.27
CA GLU A 88 -2.39 3.34 -12.23
C GLU A 88 -3.63 4.24 -12.05
N ASN A 89 -4.03 4.50 -10.80
CA ASN A 89 -5.15 5.39 -10.49
C ASN A 89 -4.92 6.81 -11.03
N ASP A 90 -3.71 7.35 -10.83
CA ASP A 90 -3.35 8.68 -11.33
C ASP A 90 -3.40 8.72 -12.88
N SER A 91 -2.90 7.66 -13.55
CA SER A 91 -2.97 7.57 -15.01
C SER A 91 -4.42 7.50 -15.50
N LEU A 92 -5.27 6.72 -14.84
CA LEU A 92 -6.69 6.61 -15.19
C LEU A 92 -7.42 7.94 -14.97
N LYS A 93 -7.09 8.68 -13.91
CA LYS A 93 -7.64 10.01 -13.63
C LYS A 93 -7.28 11.01 -14.73
N ASP A 94 -6.04 11.00 -15.21
CA ASP A 94 -5.62 11.84 -16.34
C ASP A 94 -6.36 11.49 -17.64
N GLN A 95 -6.56 10.19 -17.89
CA GLN A 95 -7.34 9.73 -19.05
C GLN A 95 -8.80 10.16 -18.96
N LEU A 96 -9.40 10.08 -17.76
CA LEU A 96 -10.76 10.55 -17.50
C LEU A 96 -10.88 12.05 -17.79
N HIS A 97 -9.95 12.87 -17.29
CA HIS A 97 -9.94 14.31 -17.54
C HIS A 97 -9.83 14.64 -19.04
N LYS A 98 -9.01 13.91 -19.79
CA LYS A 98 -8.89 14.07 -21.25
C LYS A 98 -10.19 13.69 -21.96
N ALA A 99 -10.83 12.60 -21.55
CA ALA A 99 -12.11 12.17 -22.11
C ALA A 99 -13.21 13.21 -21.84
N ASP A 100 -13.29 13.72 -20.61
CA ASP A 100 -14.23 14.79 -20.25
C ASP A 100 -14.04 16.06 -21.08
N GLY A 101 -12.78 16.43 -21.36
CA GLY A 101 -12.46 17.53 -22.28
C GLY A 101 -13.04 17.30 -23.67
N LYS A 102 -12.80 16.12 -24.24
CA LYS A 102 -13.35 15.76 -25.57
C LYS A 102 -14.88 15.75 -25.60
N ILE A 103 -15.52 15.26 -24.54
CA ILE A 103 -16.98 15.26 -24.43
C ILE A 103 -17.52 16.69 -24.43
N LYS A 104 -16.86 17.63 -23.75
CA LYS A 104 -17.27 19.05 -23.74
C LYS A 104 -17.18 19.68 -25.12
N GLU A 105 -16.11 19.42 -25.87
CA GLU A 105 -15.95 19.93 -27.24
C GLU A 105 -17.01 19.34 -28.17
N LEU A 106 -17.18 18.01 -28.18
CA LEU A 106 -18.22 17.35 -29.00
C LEU A 106 -19.63 17.86 -28.68
N ARG A 107 -19.93 18.10 -27.41
CA ARG A 107 -21.21 18.71 -27.00
C ARG A 107 -21.37 20.15 -27.49
N LYS A 108 -20.28 20.90 -27.62
CA LYS A 108 -20.30 22.26 -28.16
C LYS A 108 -20.56 22.22 -29.67
N GLU A 109 -19.82 21.39 -30.39
CA GLU A 109 -20.00 21.18 -31.82
C GLU A 109 -21.44 20.75 -32.15
N ALA A 110 -22.01 19.80 -31.39
CA ALA A 110 -23.40 19.38 -31.57
C ALA A 110 -24.40 20.54 -31.44
N ARG A 111 -24.22 21.42 -30.44
CA ARG A 111 -25.06 22.62 -30.27
C ARG A 111 -24.89 23.64 -31.39
N ASP A 112 -23.67 23.78 -31.91
CA ASP A 112 -23.41 24.72 -33.01
C ASP A 112 -24.07 24.22 -34.31
N TRP A 113 -24.04 22.90 -34.57
CA TRP A 113 -24.77 22.28 -35.67
C TRP A 113 -26.30 22.40 -35.52
N GLU A 114 -26.83 22.21 -34.31
CA GLU A 114 -28.26 22.39 -34.01
C GLU A 114 -28.72 23.82 -34.34
N ARG A 115 -27.98 24.85 -33.89
CA ARG A 115 -28.28 26.25 -34.22
C ARG A 115 -28.21 26.54 -35.72
N ALA A 116 -27.25 25.94 -36.43
CA ALA A 116 -27.14 26.11 -37.87
C ALA A 116 -28.35 25.49 -38.59
N ALA A 117 -28.78 24.31 -38.16
CA ALA A 117 -29.98 23.65 -38.68
C ALA A 117 -31.24 24.49 -38.44
N ASP A 118 -31.44 25.03 -37.23
CA ASP A 118 -32.55 25.93 -36.91
C ASP A 118 -32.53 27.21 -37.76
N GLY A 119 -31.34 27.75 -38.02
CA GLY A 119 -31.16 28.90 -38.91
C GLY A 119 -31.61 28.60 -40.34
N LEU A 120 -31.21 27.44 -40.88
CA LEU A 120 -31.63 27.00 -42.21
C LEU A 120 -33.13 26.72 -42.29
N ALA A 121 -33.71 26.10 -41.26
CA ALA A 121 -35.14 25.83 -41.19
C ALA A 121 -35.97 27.14 -41.29
N ARG A 122 -35.61 28.17 -40.51
CA ARG A 122 -36.25 29.49 -40.58
C ARG A 122 -36.11 30.13 -41.95
N TRP A 123 -34.93 30.04 -42.56
CA TRP A 123 -34.70 30.62 -43.89
C TRP A 123 -35.56 29.93 -44.97
N ILE A 124 -35.72 28.60 -44.89
CA ILE A 124 -36.62 27.85 -45.77
C ILE A 124 -38.08 28.31 -45.58
N GLU A 125 -38.53 28.53 -44.35
CA GLU A 125 -39.88 29.06 -44.07
C GLU A 125 -40.08 30.45 -44.68
N GLU A 126 -39.12 31.37 -44.51
CA GLU A 126 -39.19 32.72 -45.11
C GLU A 126 -39.29 32.68 -46.64
N ILE A 127 -38.56 31.78 -47.30
CA ILE A 127 -38.65 31.62 -48.76
C ILE A 127 -40.04 31.13 -49.15
N LYS A 128 -40.56 30.11 -48.46
CA LYS A 128 -41.90 29.57 -48.73
C LYS A 128 -42.98 30.65 -48.57
N GLU A 129 -42.89 31.50 -47.56
CA GLU A 129 -43.81 32.61 -47.35
C GLU A 129 -43.74 33.65 -48.48
N LYS A 130 -42.53 34.01 -48.93
CA LYS A 130 -42.34 34.96 -50.05
C LYS A 130 -42.86 34.42 -51.38
N GLU A 131 -42.63 33.15 -51.67
CA GLU A 131 -43.14 32.48 -52.87
C GLU A 131 -44.67 32.31 -52.83
N GLY A 132 -45.25 32.04 -51.65
CA GLY A 132 -46.69 31.97 -51.46
C GLY A 132 -47.41 33.33 -51.57
N ALA A 133 -46.77 34.42 -51.11
CA ALA A 133 -47.32 35.77 -51.19
C ALA A 133 -47.28 36.38 -52.60
N GLY A 134 -46.41 35.88 -53.49
CA GLY A 134 -46.32 36.32 -54.89
C GLY A 134 -47.32 35.66 -55.84
N ASN A 135 -48.11 34.69 -55.37
CA ASN A 135 -49.06 33.89 -56.17
C ASN A 135 -50.54 34.23 -55.91
N VAL A 136 -50.83 35.38 -55.28
CA VAL A 136 -52.19 35.92 -55.07
C VAL A 136 -52.37 37.20 -55.86
#